data_AF-A0A820SU57-F1
#
_entry.id   AF-A0A820SU57-F1
#
_cell.length_a   1.000
_cell.length_b   1.000
_cell.length_c   1.000
_cell.angle_alpha   90.00
_cell.angle_beta   90.00
_cell.angle_gamma   90.00
#
_symmetry.space_group_name_H-M   'P 1'
#
loop_
_entity.id
_entity.type
_entity.pdbx_description
1 polymer ?
#
loop_
_entity_poly.entity_id
_entity_poly.type
_entity_poly.pdbx_seq_one_letter_code
_entity_poly.pdbx_strand_id
1 'polypeptide(L)'
;MVGYKRKEFDHSLKLTYFEGFRHDYLREHYLPTLNRFRNEGVRATHGMRPVFTTLTYPNHISIATGMYPEEHGIVHNSFYNRLLKLTIGLDNRDDGQWSDPKKIKSAVLFWPACHNEFYGVRSLIYSWLYTDNVSFREKIDNAIGHFRELPVQFVIEPDKQGHTYGPDSPELYNTLLRLDFDIEYLLDKTKKELND
;
A
#
# COMPACT_ATOMS: atom_id res chain seq x y z
N MET A 1 15.63 -17.00 -23.74
CA MET A 1 15.38 -15.77 -22.96
C MET A 1 14.37 -14.93 -23.72
N VAL A 2 13.12 -14.88 -23.26
CA VAL A 2 12.10 -13.99 -23.84
C VAL A 2 12.34 -12.61 -23.23
N GLY A 3 12.93 -11.71 -24.00
CA GLY A 3 13.14 -10.32 -23.58
C GLY A 3 11.80 -9.61 -23.48
N TYR A 4 11.36 -9.28 -22.26
CA TYR A 4 10.27 -8.35 -22.06
C TYR A 4 10.74 -6.97 -22.52
N LYS A 5 10.28 -6.50 -23.67
CA LYS A 5 10.45 -5.08 -24.05
C LYS A 5 9.69 -4.24 -23.03
N ARG A 6 10.40 -3.37 -22.31
CA ARG A 6 9.81 -2.38 -21.41
C ARG A 6 8.87 -1.49 -22.23
N LYS A 7 7.61 -1.40 -21.81
CA LYS A 7 6.60 -0.55 -22.43
C LYS A 7 6.62 0.76 -21.64
N GLU A 8 6.99 1.86 -22.30
CA GLU A 8 6.84 3.20 -21.71
C GLU A 8 5.35 3.54 -21.64
N PHE A 9 4.91 4.05 -20.49
CA PHE A 9 3.54 4.54 -20.30
C PHE A 9 3.56 6.07 -20.34
N ASP A 10 2.71 6.68 -21.16
CA ASP A 10 2.55 8.15 -21.26
C ASP A 10 2.25 8.78 -19.88
N HIS A 11 1.54 8.02 -19.03
CA HIS A 11 1.34 8.30 -17.62
C HIS A 11 1.48 7.01 -16.81
N SER A 12 2.39 7.00 -15.84
CA SER A 12 2.51 5.91 -14.87
C SER A 12 1.70 6.23 -13.60
N LEU A 13 0.92 5.25 -13.13
CA LEU A 13 0.11 5.33 -11.91
C LEU A 13 0.99 5.16 -10.67
N LYS A 14 0.82 6.02 -9.65
CA LYS A 14 1.46 5.87 -8.34
C LYS A 14 0.38 5.74 -7.29
N LEU A 15 0.49 4.73 -6.43
CA LEU A 15 -0.49 4.43 -5.40
C LEU A 15 0.14 4.55 -4.02
N THR A 16 -0.23 5.56 -3.25
CA THR A 16 0.23 5.68 -1.86
C THR A 16 -0.89 5.24 -0.92
N TYR A 17 -0.60 4.27 -0.07
CA TYR A 17 -1.52 3.73 0.92
C TYR A 17 -1.04 4.07 2.34
N PHE A 18 -1.94 4.60 3.15
CA PHE A 18 -1.70 4.87 4.57
C PHE A 18 -2.51 3.86 5.40
N GLU A 19 -1.84 2.94 6.07
CA GLU A 19 -2.49 1.91 6.88
C GLU A 19 -3.17 2.52 8.10
N GLY A 20 -4.40 2.13 8.39
CA GLY A 20 -5.13 2.69 9.55
C GLY A 20 -5.45 4.19 9.45
N PHE A 21 -5.28 4.84 8.28
CA PHE A 21 -5.60 6.25 8.11
C PHE A 21 -7.12 6.46 8.02
N ARG A 22 -7.72 6.84 9.14
CA ARG A 22 -9.17 7.07 9.27
C ARG A 22 -9.60 8.28 8.44
N HIS A 23 -10.78 8.19 7.82
CA HIS A 23 -11.27 9.18 6.84
C HIS A 23 -11.38 10.63 7.39
N ASP A 24 -11.54 10.78 8.70
CA ASP A 24 -11.78 12.02 9.41
C ASP A 24 -10.50 12.69 9.94
N TYR A 25 -9.35 12.02 9.91
CA TYR A 25 -8.07 12.61 10.31
C TYR A 25 -7.73 13.89 9.54
N LEU A 26 -8.10 13.99 8.25
CA LEU A 26 -7.92 15.22 7.45
C LEU A 26 -8.83 16.39 7.86
N ARG A 27 -9.86 16.13 8.67
CA ARG A 27 -10.75 17.15 9.25
C ARG A 27 -10.33 17.50 10.67
N GLU A 28 -9.91 16.51 11.43
CA GLU A 28 -9.56 16.63 12.86
C GLU A 28 -8.15 17.18 13.10
N HIS A 29 -7.25 16.99 12.12
CA HIS A 29 -5.85 17.37 12.26
C HIS A 29 -5.41 18.35 11.16
N TYR A 30 -4.50 19.25 11.54
CA TYR A 30 -3.89 20.18 10.59
C TYR A 30 -2.75 19.49 9.82
N LEU A 31 -3.07 18.96 8.64
CA LEU A 31 -2.15 18.26 7.74
C LEU A 31 -2.02 19.07 6.43
N PRO A 32 -1.15 20.08 6.36
CA PRO A 32 -1.17 21.08 5.29
C PRO A 32 -0.93 20.50 3.89
N THR A 33 -0.04 19.51 3.76
CA THR A 33 0.29 18.89 2.48
C THR A 33 -0.88 18.07 1.95
N LEU A 34 -1.43 17.19 2.79
CA LEU A 34 -2.58 16.36 2.43
C LEU A 34 -3.83 17.21 2.22
N ASN A 35 -4.00 18.31 2.96
CA ASN A 35 -5.07 19.28 2.73
C ASN A 35 -4.92 20.00 1.38
N ARG A 36 -3.69 20.38 1.00
CA ARG A 36 -3.43 20.93 -0.33
C ARG A 36 -3.74 19.91 -1.42
N PHE A 37 -3.25 18.68 -1.28
CA PHE A 37 -3.52 17.59 -2.22
C PHE A 37 -5.03 17.31 -2.35
N ARG A 38 -5.76 17.36 -1.24
CA ARG A 38 -7.22 17.24 -1.20
C ARG A 38 -7.94 18.36 -1.97
N ASN A 39 -7.42 19.58 -1.91
CA ASN A 39 -8.05 20.76 -2.52
C ASN A 39 -7.69 20.90 -4.01
N GLU A 40 -6.50 20.46 -4.41
CA GLU A 40 -6.01 20.48 -5.80
C GLU A 40 -6.43 19.23 -6.59
N GLY A 41 -6.82 18.16 -5.90
CA GLY A 41 -7.22 16.87 -6.48
C GLY A 41 -8.70 16.53 -6.30
N VAL A 42 -8.99 15.23 -6.34
CA VAL A 42 -10.33 14.67 -6.14
C VAL A 42 -10.37 13.89 -4.82
N ARG A 43 -11.48 13.99 -4.09
CA ARG A 43 -11.70 13.23 -2.84
C ARG A 43 -13.08 12.59 -2.78
N ALA A 44 -13.16 11.44 -2.10
CA ALA A 44 -14.41 10.92 -1.60
C ALA A 44 -14.82 11.68 -0.34
N THR A 45 -15.91 12.45 -0.39
CA THR A 45 -16.33 13.36 0.69
C THR A 45 -16.70 12.65 2.00
N HIS A 46 -17.17 11.41 1.92
CA HIS A 46 -17.53 10.57 3.05
C HIS A 46 -16.50 9.48 3.34
N GLY A 47 -15.28 9.62 2.79
CA GLY A 47 -14.27 8.58 2.83
C GLY A 47 -14.55 7.42 1.86
N MET A 48 -13.63 6.45 1.86
CA MET A 48 -13.78 5.20 1.15
C MET A 48 -14.37 4.15 2.10
N ARG A 49 -15.40 3.43 1.66
CA ARG A 49 -15.99 2.36 2.46
C ARG A 49 -15.14 1.09 2.34
N PRO A 50 -14.57 0.56 3.43
CA PRO A 50 -13.83 -0.70 3.40
C PRO A 50 -14.77 -1.89 3.19
N VAL A 51 -14.19 -3.01 2.73
CA VAL A 51 -14.87 -4.30 2.76
C VAL A 51 -14.90 -4.84 4.20
N PHE A 52 -15.86 -5.71 4.50
CA PHE A 52 -15.89 -6.45 5.75
C PHE A 52 -15.04 -7.73 5.64
N THR A 53 -14.19 -8.08 6.60
CA THR A 53 -13.81 -7.33 7.82
C THR A 53 -12.86 -6.17 7.52
N THR A 54 -12.90 -5.10 8.32
CA THR A 54 -12.03 -3.91 8.18
C THR A 54 -10.59 -4.17 8.66
N LEU A 55 -9.94 -5.17 8.08
CA LEU A 55 -8.57 -5.58 8.35
C LEU A 55 -7.68 -5.34 7.13
N THR A 56 -6.38 -5.20 7.37
CA THR A 56 -5.34 -4.92 6.36
C THR A 56 -5.43 -5.83 5.16
N TYR A 57 -5.26 -7.15 5.32
CA TYR A 57 -5.12 -8.08 4.18
C TYR A 57 -6.38 -8.14 3.31
N PRO A 58 -7.60 -8.34 3.87
CA PRO A 58 -8.82 -8.33 3.08
C PRO A 58 -9.01 -7.04 2.30
N ASN A 59 -8.81 -5.88 2.93
CA ASN A 59 -9.05 -4.58 2.30
C ASN A 59 -8.02 -4.25 1.22
N HIS A 60 -6.75 -4.51 1.49
CA HIS A 60 -5.72 -4.33 0.48
C HIS A 60 -6.11 -5.19 -0.72
N ILE A 61 -6.23 -6.53 -0.55
CA ILE A 61 -6.55 -7.45 -1.65
C ILE A 61 -7.78 -7.01 -2.42
N SER A 62 -8.84 -6.58 -1.74
CA SER A 62 -10.03 -6.02 -2.40
C SER A 62 -9.73 -4.76 -3.24
N ILE A 63 -8.89 -3.83 -2.78
CA ILE A 63 -8.49 -2.63 -3.56
C ILE A 63 -7.73 -3.01 -4.83
N ALA A 64 -6.76 -3.94 -4.77
CA ALA A 64 -6.01 -4.32 -5.97
C ALA A 64 -6.85 -5.15 -6.95
N THR A 65 -7.82 -5.90 -6.44
CA THR A 65 -8.55 -6.89 -7.23
C THR A 65 -9.93 -6.45 -7.69
N GLY A 66 -10.55 -5.51 -7.00
CA GLY A 66 -11.97 -5.22 -7.12
C GLY A 66 -12.88 -6.36 -6.66
N MET A 67 -12.34 -7.42 -6.06
CA MET A 67 -13.09 -8.58 -5.58
C MET A 67 -13.39 -8.45 -4.08
N TYR A 68 -14.48 -9.06 -3.61
CA TYR A 68 -14.75 -9.18 -2.18
C TYR A 68 -13.90 -10.29 -1.53
N PRO A 69 -13.72 -10.27 -0.19
CA PRO A 69 -12.96 -11.30 0.52
C PRO A 69 -13.40 -12.74 0.29
N GLU A 70 -14.69 -12.97 0.06
CA GLU A 70 -15.25 -14.28 -0.28
C GLU A 70 -14.84 -14.77 -1.68
N GLU A 71 -14.58 -13.86 -2.61
CA GLU A 71 -14.17 -14.15 -3.98
C GLU A 71 -12.65 -14.34 -4.10
N HIS A 72 -11.88 -13.47 -3.44
CA HIS A 72 -10.41 -13.55 -3.47
C HIS A 72 -9.82 -14.46 -2.38
N GLY A 73 -10.66 -15.01 -1.50
CA GLY A 73 -10.31 -16.04 -0.51
C GLY A 73 -9.53 -15.58 0.71
N ILE A 74 -9.21 -14.29 0.85
CA ILE A 74 -8.45 -13.75 2.00
C ILE A 74 -9.39 -12.99 2.92
N VAL A 75 -9.94 -13.72 3.88
CA VAL A 75 -11.06 -13.25 4.72
C VAL A 75 -10.64 -12.59 6.03
N HIS A 76 -9.38 -12.76 6.45
CA HIS A 76 -8.83 -12.22 7.70
C HIS A 76 -7.30 -12.06 7.59
N ASN A 77 -6.68 -11.30 8.50
CA ASN A 77 -5.20 -11.22 8.62
C ASN A 77 -4.59 -12.56 9.09
N SER A 78 -5.40 -13.42 9.70
CA SER A 78 -5.03 -14.78 10.11
C SER A 78 -6.27 -15.68 10.16
N PHE A 79 -6.27 -16.80 9.45
CA PHE A 79 -7.41 -17.72 9.38
C PHE A 79 -6.97 -19.17 9.11
N TYR A 80 -7.75 -20.14 9.56
CA TYR A 80 -7.50 -21.54 9.30
C TYR A 80 -8.14 -21.99 7.98
N ASN A 81 -7.34 -22.50 7.05
CA ASN A 81 -7.83 -23.12 5.83
C ASN A 81 -8.03 -24.63 6.05
N ARG A 82 -9.30 -25.05 6.07
CA ARG A 82 -9.69 -26.45 6.29
C ARG A 82 -9.24 -27.41 5.19
N LEU A 83 -9.17 -26.95 3.94
CA LEU A 83 -8.76 -27.79 2.80
C LEU A 83 -7.26 -28.06 2.85
N LEU A 84 -6.49 -27.02 3.16
CA LEU A 84 -5.03 -27.10 3.28
C LEU A 84 -4.57 -27.59 4.67
N LYS A 85 -5.51 -27.66 5.63
CA LYS A 85 -5.28 -28.01 7.04
C LYS A 85 -4.19 -27.17 7.73
N LEU A 86 -4.08 -25.90 7.35
CA LEU A 86 -3.05 -24.99 7.86
C LEU A 86 -3.63 -23.63 8.26
N THR A 87 -2.98 -22.99 9.23
CA THR A 87 -3.28 -21.61 9.63
C THR A 87 -2.47 -20.66 8.77
N ILE A 88 -3.19 -19.84 8.02
CA ILE A 88 -2.69 -18.80 7.15
C ILE A 88 -2.63 -17.51 7.97
N GLY A 89 -1.50 -16.82 8.08
CA GLY A 89 -1.42 -15.55 8.83
C GLY A 89 -0.04 -14.87 8.81
N LEU A 90 0.04 -13.68 9.42
CA LEU A 90 1.24 -12.82 9.49
C LEU A 90 2.50 -13.52 10.04
N ASP A 91 2.33 -14.39 11.03
CA ASP A 91 3.43 -15.03 11.76
C ASP A 91 3.91 -16.34 11.09
N ASN A 92 3.08 -16.91 10.21
CA ASN A 92 3.40 -18.09 9.41
C ASN A 92 3.71 -17.64 7.98
N ARG A 93 4.84 -16.93 7.82
CA ARG A 93 5.37 -16.48 6.52
C ARG A 93 5.87 -17.61 5.62
N ASP A 94 5.63 -18.86 5.99
CA ASP A 94 6.00 -19.98 5.15
C ASP A 94 5.00 -20.13 3.97
N ASP A 95 5.63 -20.46 2.85
CA ASP A 95 5.11 -21.17 1.69
C ASP A 95 3.85 -20.65 0.98
N GLY A 96 4.05 -19.73 0.03
CA GLY A 96 3.84 -19.98 -1.42
C GLY A 96 2.47 -20.41 -1.97
N GLN A 97 1.48 -20.70 -1.13
CA GLN A 97 0.21 -21.35 -1.48
C GLN A 97 -0.94 -20.35 -1.72
N TRP A 98 -0.60 -19.07 -1.82
CA TRP A 98 -1.56 -17.98 -1.79
C TRP A 98 -2.22 -17.65 -3.14
N SER A 99 -2.02 -18.45 -4.19
CA SER A 99 -2.41 -18.04 -5.55
C SER A 99 -3.08 -19.13 -6.39
N ASP A 100 -4.34 -18.89 -6.77
CA ASP A 100 -4.88 -19.33 -8.07
C ASP A 100 -4.51 -18.26 -9.11
N PRO A 101 -3.74 -18.58 -10.16
CA PRO A 101 -3.06 -17.57 -10.95
C PRO A 101 -3.88 -16.82 -12.04
N LYS A 102 -5.21 -16.87 -12.10
CA LYS A 102 -5.98 -16.49 -13.32
C LYS A 102 -6.67 -15.10 -13.50
N LYS A 103 -6.60 -14.10 -12.61
CA LYS A 103 -7.51 -12.93 -12.69
C LYS A 103 -6.95 -11.50 -12.64
N ILE A 104 -5.65 -11.17 -12.50
CA ILE A 104 -5.20 -9.74 -12.50
C ILE A 104 -3.82 -9.53 -13.14
N LYS A 105 -3.68 -8.40 -13.86
CA LYS A 105 -2.43 -7.88 -14.43
C LYS A 105 -2.05 -6.54 -13.80
N SER A 106 -1.28 -6.54 -12.70
CA SER A 106 -0.50 -5.36 -12.31
C SER A 106 0.63 -5.72 -11.35
N ALA A 107 1.76 -5.04 -11.51
CA ALA A 107 2.92 -5.14 -10.62
C ALA A 107 2.62 -4.37 -9.33
N VAL A 108 2.77 -5.03 -8.17
CA VAL A 108 2.39 -4.48 -6.86
C VAL A 108 3.64 -4.31 -6.01
N LEU A 109 4.03 -3.06 -5.78
CA LEU A 109 5.06 -2.68 -4.83
C LEU A 109 4.40 -2.54 -3.45
N PHE A 110 4.89 -3.23 -2.42
CA PHE A 110 4.35 -3.20 -1.04
C PHE A 110 2.94 -3.77 -0.88
N TRP A 111 2.81 -5.09 -1.02
CA TRP A 111 1.59 -5.80 -0.65
C TRP A 111 1.82 -6.82 0.45
N PRO A 112 0.87 -7.02 1.37
CA PRO A 112 0.99 -8.09 2.35
C PRO A 112 1.01 -9.51 1.78
N ALA A 113 0.83 -9.68 0.46
CA ALA A 113 0.99 -10.94 -0.28
C ALA A 113 2.00 -10.86 -1.46
N CYS A 114 2.78 -9.78 -1.60
CA CYS A 114 3.70 -9.61 -2.74
C CYS A 114 4.94 -10.54 -2.74
N HIS A 115 5.17 -11.24 -1.62
CA HIS A 115 6.17 -12.30 -1.47
C HIS A 115 5.80 -13.54 -2.30
N ASN A 116 4.49 -13.73 -2.53
CA ASN A 116 3.95 -14.85 -3.26
C ASN A 116 3.72 -14.45 -4.71
N GLU A 117 3.87 -15.40 -5.62
CA GLU A 117 3.45 -15.25 -7.00
C GLU A 117 1.93 -15.16 -7.01
N PHE A 118 1.37 -13.96 -6.93
CA PHE A 118 -0.05 -13.73 -7.09
C PHE A 118 -0.34 -13.71 -8.59
N TYR A 119 -1.22 -14.57 -9.09
CA TYR A 119 -1.66 -14.43 -10.48
C TYR A 119 -0.59 -14.61 -11.57
N GLY A 120 0.46 -15.39 -11.31
CA GLY A 120 1.58 -15.54 -12.26
C GLY A 120 2.47 -14.29 -12.33
N VAL A 121 2.21 -13.30 -11.47
CA VAL A 121 2.88 -12.01 -11.41
C VAL A 121 3.59 -11.91 -10.07
N ARG A 122 4.91 -12.07 -10.10
CA ARG A 122 5.77 -11.74 -8.97
C ARG A 122 6.11 -10.25 -9.03
N SER A 123 5.99 -9.54 -7.92
CA SER A 123 6.48 -8.16 -7.83
C SER A 123 7.97 -8.13 -8.13
N LEU A 124 8.37 -7.34 -9.12
CA LEU A 124 9.75 -7.31 -9.64
C LEU A 124 10.73 -6.61 -8.69
N ILE A 125 10.23 -5.80 -7.74
CA ILE A 125 11.05 -4.88 -6.93
C ILE A 125 10.66 -5.03 -5.45
N TYR A 126 10.78 -6.23 -4.93
CA TYR A 126 10.32 -6.57 -3.57
C TYR A 126 11.40 -6.39 -2.49
N SER A 127 12.67 -6.76 -2.74
CA SER A 127 13.56 -7.10 -1.62
C SER A 127 14.14 -5.95 -0.79
N TRP A 128 14.18 -4.71 -1.29
CA TRP A 128 14.98 -3.64 -0.66
C TRP A 128 14.19 -2.67 0.22
N LEU A 129 12.86 -2.75 0.22
CA LEU A 129 11.99 -1.72 0.81
C LEU A 129 11.13 -2.21 2.00
N TYR A 130 11.14 -3.52 2.27
CA TYR A 130 10.39 -4.17 3.37
C TYR A 130 11.24 -4.37 4.64
N THR A 131 12.39 -3.72 4.74
CA THR A 131 13.12 -3.67 6.00
C THR A 131 12.53 -2.55 6.85
N ASP A 132 12.02 -2.89 8.04
CA ASP A 132 11.54 -1.93 9.04
C ASP A 132 12.62 -0.92 9.46
N ASN A 133 13.88 -1.22 9.13
CA ASN A 133 15.05 -0.38 9.38
C ASN A 133 15.26 0.74 8.34
N VAL A 134 14.42 0.85 7.32
CA VAL A 134 14.54 1.89 6.28
C VAL A 134 13.42 2.92 6.47
N SER A 135 13.80 4.18 6.59
CA SER A 135 12.85 5.29 6.73
C SER A 135 11.99 5.46 5.48
N PHE A 136 10.82 6.08 5.62
CA PHE A 136 9.96 6.31 4.45
C PHE A 136 10.64 7.18 3.38
N ARG A 137 11.46 8.17 3.78
CA ARG A 137 12.24 8.98 2.83
C ARG A 137 13.27 8.18 2.04
N GLU A 138 13.98 7.27 2.71
CA GLU A 138 14.90 6.37 2.00
C GLU A 138 14.14 5.45 1.02
N LYS A 139 12.93 5.00 1.37
CA LYS A 139 12.07 4.26 0.44
C LYS A 139 11.69 5.11 -0.78
N ILE A 140 11.38 6.39 -0.59
CA ILE A 140 11.11 7.34 -1.66
C ILE A 140 12.34 7.50 -2.55
N ASP A 141 13.51 7.77 -1.97
CA ASP A 141 14.75 8.00 -2.71
C ASP A 141 15.21 6.76 -3.51
N ASN A 142 14.98 5.56 -2.99
CA ASN A 142 15.26 4.32 -3.70
C ASN A 142 14.27 4.04 -4.84
N ALA A 143 13.02 4.49 -4.69
CA ALA A 143 11.97 4.23 -5.69
C ALA A 143 11.89 5.31 -6.78
N ILE A 144 12.32 6.55 -6.50
CA ILE A 144 12.04 7.72 -7.36
C ILE A 144 12.53 7.55 -8.80
N GLY A 145 13.73 7.00 -9.00
CA GLY A 145 14.29 6.77 -10.33
C GLY A 145 13.54 5.75 -11.19
N HIS A 146 12.56 5.05 -10.62
CA HIS A 146 11.71 4.10 -11.34
C HIS A 146 10.32 4.66 -11.66
N PHE A 147 9.99 5.89 -11.23
CA PHE A 147 8.63 6.43 -11.34
C PHE A 147 8.16 6.63 -12.78
N ARG A 148 9.07 6.82 -13.72
CA ARG A 148 8.74 6.95 -15.16
C ARG A 148 8.36 5.60 -15.78
N GLU A 149 9.03 4.55 -15.36
CA GLU A 149 8.96 3.25 -16.03
C GLU A 149 7.94 2.30 -15.40
N LEU A 150 7.69 2.45 -14.10
CA LEU A 150 6.95 1.47 -13.32
C LEU A 150 5.86 2.12 -12.47
N PRO A 151 4.72 1.43 -12.30
CA PRO A 151 3.79 1.79 -11.25
C PRO A 151 4.50 1.57 -9.90
N VAL A 152 4.48 2.60 -9.05
CA VAL A 152 5.04 2.53 -7.70
C VAL A 152 3.91 2.61 -6.71
N GLN A 153 4.00 1.78 -5.67
CA GLN A 153 3.12 1.88 -4.54
C GLN A 153 3.94 2.12 -3.26
N PHE A 154 3.34 2.75 -2.25
CA PHE A 154 3.90 2.85 -0.91
C PHE A 154 2.85 2.38 0.10
N VAL A 155 3.27 1.66 1.14
CA VAL A 155 2.46 1.41 2.33
C VAL A 155 3.14 2.10 3.50
N ILE A 156 2.39 2.96 4.18
CA ILE A 156 2.91 3.87 5.19
C ILE A 156 2.16 3.67 6.49
N GLU A 157 2.92 3.68 7.58
CA GLU A 157 2.51 3.43 8.96
C GLU A 157 1.91 4.69 9.60
N PRO A 158 0.59 4.69 9.89
CA PRO A 158 0.20 5.15 11.24
C PRO A 158 -0.60 4.13 12.07
N ASP A 159 -1.04 3.02 11.48
CA ASP A 159 -1.87 1.97 12.11
C ASP A 159 -1.34 1.46 13.46
N LYS A 160 -0.08 1.04 13.52
CA LYS A 160 0.65 0.60 14.71
C LYS A 160 0.65 1.65 15.81
N GLN A 161 0.79 2.93 15.46
CA GLN A 161 0.72 4.02 16.44
C GLN A 161 -0.71 4.16 16.97
N GLY A 162 -1.70 4.05 16.09
CA GLY A 162 -3.12 3.99 16.47
C GLY A 162 -3.44 2.78 17.36
N HIS A 163 -2.87 1.61 17.10
CA HIS A 163 -3.00 0.42 17.95
C HIS A 163 -2.34 0.59 19.32
N THR A 164 -1.17 1.24 19.36
CA THR A 164 -0.39 1.38 20.59
C THR A 164 -0.99 2.43 21.53
N TYR A 165 -1.39 3.58 20.98
CA TYR A 165 -1.77 4.76 21.77
C TYR A 165 -3.25 5.15 21.62
N GLY A 166 -3.95 4.61 20.64
CA GLY A 166 -5.33 4.96 20.31
C GLY A 166 -5.44 5.99 19.18
N PRO A 167 -6.62 6.06 18.53
CA PRO A 167 -6.84 6.86 17.33
C PRO A 167 -6.92 8.37 17.58
N ASP A 168 -7.09 8.80 18.83
CA ASP A 168 -7.22 10.22 19.18
C ASP A 168 -6.03 10.71 20.05
N SER A 169 -4.92 9.96 20.00
CA SER A 169 -3.73 10.19 20.82
C SER A 169 -2.80 11.26 20.23
N PRO A 170 -2.06 12.01 21.07
CA PRO A 170 -1.05 12.95 20.60
C PRO A 170 0.10 12.24 19.85
N GLU A 171 0.42 10.99 20.19
CA GLU A 171 1.43 10.17 19.51
C GLU A 171 1.03 9.87 18.06
N LEU A 172 -0.23 9.50 17.85
CA LEU A 172 -0.76 9.31 16.50
C LEU A 172 -0.74 10.64 15.73
N TYR A 173 -1.19 11.74 16.33
CA TYR A 173 -1.15 13.05 15.69
C TYR A 173 0.28 13.45 15.25
N ASN A 174 1.27 13.26 16.11
CA ASN A 174 2.68 13.48 15.77
C ASN A 174 3.14 12.62 14.59
N THR A 175 2.65 11.39 14.50
CA THR A 175 2.93 10.48 13.38
C THR A 175 2.29 10.98 12.09
N LEU A 176 1.01 11.39 12.13
CA LEU A 176 0.31 11.96 10.99
C LEU A 176 0.99 13.23 10.46
N LEU A 177 1.48 14.10 11.36
CA LEU A 177 2.23 15.30 10.97
C LEU A 177 3.56 14.96 10.26
N ARG A 178 4.31 13.98 10.78
CA ARG A 178 5.56 13.53 10.13
C ARG A 178 5.29 12.97 8.74
N LEU A 179 4.24 12.15 8.63
CA LEU A 179 3.77 11.59 7.38
C LEU A 179 3.38 12.68 6.38
N ASP A 180 2.68 13.74 6.81
CA ASP A 180 2.35 14.88 5.94
C ASP A 180 3.61 15.52 5.33
N PHE A 181 4.68 15.72 6.13
CA PHE A 181 5.96 16.24 5.64
C PHE A 181 6.70 15.27 4.71
N ASP A 182 6.59 13.96 4.93
CA ASP A 182 7.20 12.98 4.03
C ASP A 182 6.45 12.87 2.70
N ILE A 183 5.14 13.13 2.70
CA ILE A 183 4.36 13.26 1.47
C ILE A 183 4.76 14.52 0.70
N GLU A 184 5.04 15.63 1.37
CA GLU A 184 5.59 16.82 0.69
C GLU A 184 6.90 16.48 -0.02
N TYR A 185 7.79 15.76 0.68
CA TYR A 185 9.04 15.30 0.12
C TYR A 185 8.84 14.39 -1.11
N LEU A 186 7.90 13.44 -1.04
CA LEU A 186 7.53 12.59 -2.18
C LEU A 186 7.03 13.41 -3.37
N LEU A 187 6.13 14.37 -3.13
CA LEU A 187 5.57 15.22 -4.18
C LEU A 187 6.64 16.08 -4.84
N ASP A 188 7.54 16.68 -4.07
CA ASP A 188 8.65 17.48 -4.57
C ASP A 188 9.63 16.66 -5.39
N LYS A 189 9.99 15.47 -4.92
CA LYS A 189 10.85 14.52 -5.65
C LYS A 189 10.20 14.09 -6.96
N THR A 190 8.90 13.79 -6.92
CA THR A 190 8.13 13.40 -8.11
C THR A 190 8.09 14.54 -9.14
N LYS A 191 7.86 15.79 -8.71
CA LYS A 191 7.85 16.95 -9.61
C LYS A 191 9.21 17.14 -10.30
N LYS A 192 10.31 17.02 -9.56
CA LYS A 192 11.66 17.13 -10.14
C LYS A 192 11.90 16.02 -11.16
N GLU A 193 11.66 14.78 -10.75
CA GLU A 193 11.88 13.59 -11.59
C GLU A 193 10.98 13.55 -12.83
N LEU A 194 9.83 14.22 -12.86
CA LEU A 194 8.94 14.25 -14.03
C LEU A 194 9.10 15.50 -14.91
N ASN A 195 9.72 16.56 -14.41
CA ASN A 195 9.94 17.80 -15.17
C ASN A 195 11.33 17.90 -15.83
N ASP A 196 12.29 17.08 -15.37
CA ASP A 196 13.60 16.89 -16.03
C ASP A 196 13.50 15.98 -17.28
#